data_AF-A0A2A7A6X7-F1
#
_entry.id   AF-A0A2A7A6X7-F1
#
_cell.length_a   1.000
_cell.length_b   1.000
_cell.length_c   1.000
_cell.angle_alpha   90.00
_cell.angle_beta   90.00
_cell.angle_gamma   90.00
#
_symmetry.space_group_name_H-M   'P 1'
#
loop_
_entity.id
_entity.type
_entity.pdbx_description
1 polymer ?
#
loop_
_entity_poly.entity_id
_entity_poly.type
_entity_poly.pdbx_seq_one_letter_code
_entity_poly.pdbx_strand_id
1 'polypeptide(L)'
;MKRKIALAIGTSLLCIAILTGCNSSVAAEDAFSAANSGDTENAQKLYTNIIDNSSEQKEQLNKLLSAEFEQLLDNYNHEELTDDQAKEEFKKYSEAFEGIESVETARENLKELIDSKKSFKSAKESEAEENYGRAYAEYRHVSALDINYDEAQKQMDVCLSAFESEILRLCEEQAYYKAISNTIDLMEELGISMPMSDDDTLGIDDCFLFIAKQMAESCGFENAQASMQENIANGRFHDHFYDINIGCDSLNGTSLERISNKKIIDSYAQLDSLFNDTFMTACVFKGFYITLGDIHSNGKWYDVFICDGMESDVTVRSDAERGPFNATMKSKFDNWGKSSNNSTKNNESTSGGNVTQEYLNALNRGLSYAQNLHMSKKAVYDQLTSSYGEGFPADAAQYAIDNMTGVDWNANALEKAKQYYYNMSMSKSAVYDQLTSEYGEQFTTSEAQYAIDHLN
;
A
#
# COMPACT_ATOMS: atom_id res chain seq x y z
N MET A 1 -45.88 2.49 -12.63
CA MET A 1 -46.70 2.68 -13.86
C MET A 1 -45.74 2.63 -15.04
N LYS A 2 -45.65 1.47 -15.72
CA LYS A 2 -44.61 1.17 -16.72
C LYS A 2 -44.87 1.97 -18.00
N ARG A 3 -44.05 2.99 -18.29
CA ARG A 3 -43.99 3.59 -19.62
C ARG A 3 -43.06 2.74 -20.48
N LYS A 4 -43.65 2.00 -21.43
CA LYS A 4 -42.95 1.47 -22.60
C LYS A 4 -42.55 2.66 -23.45
N ILE A 5 -41.27 3.00 -23.48
CA ILE A 5 -40.70 3.85 -24.53
C ILE A 5 -40.12 2.87 -25.54
N ALA A 6 -40.70 2.87 -26.74
CA ALA A 6 -40.14 2.19 -27.89
C ALA A 6 -38.86 2.95 -28.27
N LEU A 7 -37.70 2.27 -28.26
CA LEU A 7 -36.50 2.78 -28.92
C LEU A 7 -36.79 2.80 -30.44
N ALA A 8 -37.21 3.96 -30.93
CA ALA A 8 -36.88 4.35 -32.28
C ALA A 8 -35.44 4.88 -32.18
N ILE A 9 -34.47 4.07 -32.63
CA ILE A 9 -33.12 4.57 -32.91
C ILE A 9 -33.34 5.56 -34.06
N GLY A 10 -33.47 6.83 -33.69
CA GLY A 10 -33.60 7.92 -34.62
C GLY A 10 -32.28 8.03 -35.36
N THR A 11 -32.25 7.57 -36.60
CA THR A 11 -31.27 8.03 -37.58
C THR A 11 -31.36 9.56 -37.61
N SER A 12 -30.43 10.22 -36.93
CA SER A 12 -30.19 11.64 -37.09
C SER A 12 -29.60 11.83 -38.48
N LEU A 13 -30.48 11.84 -39.48
CA LEU A 13 -30.19 12.31 -40.83
C LEU A 13 -29.80 13.79 -40.70
N LEU A 14 -28.51 14.04 -40.49
CA LEU A 14 -27.92 15.34 -40.71
C LEU A 14 -27.95 15.58 -42.22
N CYS A 15 -29.09 16.08 -42.71
CA CYS A 15 -29.24 16.54 -44.08
C CYS A 15 -28.39 17.81 -44.28
N ILE A 16 -27.09 17.64 -44.49
CA ILE A 16 -26.24 18.69 -45.05
C ILE A 16 -26.52 18.72 -46.55
N ALA A 17 -27.40 19.63 -46.96
CA ALA A 17 -27.57 19.98 -48.36
C ALA A 17 -26.45 20.96 -48.76
N ILE A 18 -25.47 20.51 -49.55
CA ILE A 18 -24.56 21.41 -50.27
C ILE A 18 -24.62 21.11 -51.76
N LEU A 19 -25.17 22.07 -52.49
CA LEU A 19 -25.21 22.12 -53.95
C LEU A 19 -23.86 22.61 -54.50
N THR A 20 -23.38 21.84 -55.48
CA THR A 20 -22.51 22.20 -56.61
C THR A 20 -21.00 22.37 -56.39
N GLY A 21 -20.25 21.35 -56.83
CA GLY A 21 -19.20 21.56 -57.83
C GLY A 21 -17.76 21.18 -57.44
N CYS A 22 -17.43 19.87 -57.42
CA CYS A 22 -16.17 19.28 -57.93
C CYS A 22 -16.18 17.76 -57.65
N ASN A 23 -15.88 16.92 -58.64
CA ASN A 23 -15.83 15.44 -58.55
C ASN A 23 -14.87 14.89 -57.47
N SER A 24 -14.10 15.73 -56.80
CA SER A 24 -13.27 15.35 -55.66
C SER A 24 -14.08 15.19 -54.36
N SER A 25 -15.21 15.89 -54.16
CA SER A 25 -15.89 15.96 -52.84
C SER A 25 -16.76 14.76 -52.45
N VAL A 26 -16.86 13.72 -53.29
CA VAL A 26 -17.87 12.66 -53.12
C VAL A 26 -17.31 11.43 -52.39
N ALA A 27 -16.00 11.16 -52.51
CA ALA A 27 -15.43 9.91 -52.01
C ALA A 27 -15.45 9.82 -50.46
N ALA A 28 -15.16 10.92 -49.76
CA ALA A 28 -15.27 10.98 -48.30
C ALA A 28 -16.72 10.76 -47.82
N GLU A 29 -17.70 11.41 -48.46
CA GLU A 29 -19.13 11.28 -48.13
C GLU A 29 -19.66 9.87 -48.42
N ASP A 30 -19.27 9.28 -49.56
CA ASP A 30 -19.63 7.92 -49.96
C ASP A 30 -19.02 6.88 -49.00
N ALA A 31 -17.75 7.05 -48.61
CA ALA A 31 -17.09 6.17 -47.67
C ALA A 31 -17.76 6.22 -46.30
N PHE A 32 -18.01 7.44 -45.79
CA PHE A 32 -18.73 7.65 -44.54
C PHE A 32 -20.12 7.01 -44.56
N SER A 33 -20.89 7.23 -45.64
CA SER A 33 -22.22 6.65 -45.81
C SER A 33 -22.20 5.13 -45.88
N ALA A 34 -21.20 4.55 -46.56
CA ALA A 34 -21.00 3.11 -46.63
C ALA A 34 -20.75 2.53 -45.23
N ALA A 35 -19.84 3.12 -44.45
CA ALA A 35 -19.56 2.70 -43.08
C ALA A 35 -20.80 2.80 -42.18
N ASN A 36 -21.52 3.92 -42.22
CA ASN A 36 -22.74 4.12 -41.44
C ASN A 36 -23.84 3.08 -41.76
N SER A 37 -23.95 2.67 -43.03
CA SER A 37 -24.88 1.62 -43.45
C SER A 37 -24.44 0.18 -43.08
N GLY A 38 -23.24 0.01 -42.52
CA GLY A 38 -22.63 -1.29 -42.21
C GLY A 38 -21.91 -1.96 -43.39
N ASP A 39 -21.73 -1.27 -44.51
CA ASP A 39 -20.94 -1.74 -45.65
C ASP A 39 -19.45 -1.40 -45.47
N THR A 40 -18.85 -2.01 -44.44
CA THR A 40 -17.45 -1.80 -44.05
C THR A 40 -16.47 -2.12 -45.18
N GLU A 41 -16.76 -3.14 -46.00
CA GLU A 41 -15.90 -3.54 -47.12
C GLU A 41 -15.84 -2.45 -48.19
N ASN A 42 -16.99 -1.85 -48.54
CA ASN A 42 -17.01 -0.75 -49.50
C ASN A 42 -16.36 0.52 -48.93
N ALA A 43 -16.64 0.84 -47.66
CA ALA A 43 -16.02 1.96 -46.96
C ALA A 43 -14.48 1.86 -46.97
N GLN A 44 -13.94 0.69 -46.62
CA GLN A 44 -12.50 0.43 -46.62
C GLN A 44 -11.91 0.51 -48.04
N LYS A 45 -12.61 -0.01 -49.05
CA LYS A 45 -12.17 0.11 -50.46
C LYS A 45 -12.07 1.57 -50.91
N LEU A 46 -13.05 2.41 -50.57
CA LEU A 46 -13.03 3.83 -50.89
C LEU A 46 -11.90 4.54 -50.14
N TYR A 47 -11.68 4.18 -48.87
CA TYR A 47 -10.60 4.70 -48.07
C TYR A 47 -9.23 4.39 -48.68
N THR A 48 -8.88 3.11 -48.83
CA THR A 48 -7.54 2.69 -49.29
C THR A 48 -7.24 3.14 -50.73
N ASN A 49 -8.22 3.11 -51.62
CA ASN A 49 -7.98 3.39 -53.04
C ASN A 49 -7.97 4.89 -53.38
N ILE A 50 -8.72 5.72 -52.64
CA ILE A 50 -8.96 7.12 -53.01
C ILE A 50 -8.53 8.06 -51.89
N ILE A 51 -9.09 7.86 -50.70
CA ILE A 51 -8.97 8.83 -49.60
C ILE A 51 -7.56 8.80 -49.02
N ASP A 52 -6.96 7.62 -48.85
CA ASP A 52 -5.65 7.47 -48.20
C ASP A 52 -4.52 8.25 -48.93
N ASN A 53 -4.67 8.41 -50.25
CA ASN A 53 -3.74 9.12 -51.12
C ASN A 53 -4.07 10.61 -51.34
N SER A 54 -5.09 11.15 -50.65
CA SER A 54 -5.55 12.53 -50.82
C SER A 54 -5.74 13.24 -49.48
N SER A 55 -4.88 14.21 -49.18
CA SER A 55 -4.96 15.02 -47.96
C SER A 55 -6.28 15.77 -47.83
N GLU A 56 -6.82 16.29 -48.94
CA GLU A 56 -8.12 16.98 -48.95
C GLU A 56 -9.27 16.04 -48.62
N GLN A 57 -9.26 14.81 -49.15
CA GLN A 57 -10.29 13.81 -48.83
C GLN A 57 -10.17 13.28 -47.41
N LYS A 58 -8.94 13.06 -46.92
CA LYS A 58 -8.72 12.72 -45.50
C LYS A 58 -9.30 13.77 -44.58
N GLU A 59 -9.05 15.05 -44.87
CA GLU A 59 -9.55 16.16 -44.06
C GLU A 59 -11.10 16.26 -44.09
N GLN A 60 -11.73 15.97 -45.24
CA GLN A 60 -13.19 15.91 -45.34
C GLN A 60 -13.78 14.74 -44.55
N LEU A 61 -13.21 13.54 -44.70
CA LEU A 61 -13.64 12.35 -43.96
C LEU A 61 -13.43 12.55 -42.45
N ASN A 62 -12.29 13.12 -42.04
CA ASN A 62 -11.97 13.43 -40.66
C ASN A 62 -13.07 14.28 -40.01
N LYS A 63 -13.54 15.34 -40.70
CA LYS A 63 -14.62 16.22 -40.20
C LYS A 63 -15.96 15.51 -40.03
N LEU A 64 -16.34 14.65 -40.99
CA LEU A 64 -17.59 13.87 -40.90
C LEU A 64 -17.53 12.91 -39.71
N LEU A 65 -16.41 12.21 -39.58
CA LEU A 65 -16.16 11.28 -38.47
C LEU A 65 -16.10 11.99 -37.11
N SER A 66 -15.49 13.18 -37.02
CA SER A 66 -15.47 13.97 -35.79
C SER A 66 -16.88 14.28 -35.29
N ALA A 67 -17.78 14.76 -36.16
CA ALA A 67 -19.15 15.07 -35.76
C ALA A 67 -19.94 13.81 -35.34
N GLU A 68 -19.74 12.70 -36.04
CA GLU A 68 -20.36 11.42 -35.70
C GLU A 68 -19.87 10.89 -34.35
N PHE A 69 -18.56 10.94 -34.10
CA PHE A 69 -17.97 10.47 -32.85
C PHE A 69 -18.33 11.37 -31.66
N GLU A 70 -18.44 12.68 -31.86
CA GLU A 70 -18.98 13.59 -30.84
C GLU A 70 -20.40 13.16 -30.43
N GLN A 71 -21.28 12.88 -31.38
CA GLN A 71 -22.64 12.41 -31.09
C GLN A 71 -22.66 11.01 -30.45
N LEU A 72 -21.82 10.09 -30.92
CA LEU A 72 -21.70 8.75 -30.35
C LEU A 72 -21.28 8.79 -28.88
N LEU A 73 -20.23 9.58 -28.58
CA LEU A 73 -19.72 9.75 -27.22
C LEU A 73 -20.74 10.44 -26.33
N ASP A 74 -21.45 11.46 -26.82
CA ASP A 74 -22.51 12.15 -26.09
C ASP A 74 -23.66 11.22 -25.72
N ASN A 75 -24.15 10.43 -26.68
CA ASN A 75 -25.22 9.44 -26.45
C ASN A 75 -24.77 8.36 -25.44
N TYR A 76 -23.53 7.87 -25.55
CA TYR A 76 -23.00 6.93 -24.57
C TYR A 76 -22.86 7.57 -23.18
N ASN A 77 -22.42 8.82 -23.12
CA ASN A 77 -22.23 9.52 -21.86
C ASN A 77 -23.56 9.74 -21.10
N HIS A 78 -24.63 10.00 -21.84
CA HIS A 78 -26.00 10.16 -21.34
C HIS A 78 -26.77 8.84 -21.16
N GLU A 79 -26.07 7.69 -21.18
CA GLU A 79 -26.64 6.35 -20.99
C GLU A 79 -27.70 5.94 -22.03
N GLU A 80 -27.70 6.57 -23.21
CA GLU A 80 -28.56 6.18 -24.32
C GLU A 80 -28.05 4.91 -25.03
N LEU A 81 -26.77 4.59 -24.85
CA LEU A 81 -26.10 3.40 -25.37
C LEU A 81 -25.46 2.60 -24.22
N THR A 82 -25.48 1.28 -24.34
CA THR A 82 -24.64 0.40 -23.51
C THR A 82 -23.20 0.36 -24.03
N ASP A 83 -22.25 -0.14 -23.23
CA ASP A 83 -20.86 -0.35 -23.66
C ASP A 83 -20.75 -1.13 -24.97
N ASP A 84 -21.52 -2.22 -25.09
CA ASP A 84 -21.51 -3.06 -26.30
C ASP A 84 -22.09 -2.33 -27.51
N GLN A 85 -23.14 -1.52 -27.30
CA GLN A 85 -23.74 -0.72 -28.37
C GLN A 85 -22.77 0.37 -28.82
N ALA A 86 -22.15 1.11 -27.91
CA ALA A 86 -21.18 2.15 -28.24
C ALA A 86 -19.96 1.59 -28.97
N LYS A 87 -19.44 0.43 -28.52
CA LYS A 87 -18.34 -0.28 -29.21
C LYS A 87 -18.73 -0.73 -30.61
N GLU A 88 -19.93 -1.30 -30.79
CA GLU A 88 -20.37 -1.78 -32.10
C GLU A 88 -20.64 -0.60 -33.07
N GLU A 89 -21.22 0.50 -32.59
CA GLU A 89 -21.39 1.71 -33.38
C GLU A 89 -20.03 2.32 -33.79
N PHE A 90 -19.07 2.41 -32.87
CA PHE A 90 -17.71 2.87 -33.17
C PHE A 90 -17.00 1.95 -34.18
N LYS A 91 -17.20 0.64 -34.05
CA LYS A 91 -16.54 -0.38 -34.87
C LYS A 91 -16.80 -0.20 -36.37
N LYS A 92 -18.02 0.22 -36.75
CA LYS A 92 -18.42 0.52 -38.14
C LYS A 92 -17.43 1.42 -38.86
N TYR A 93 -16.86 2.38 -38.15
CA TYR A 93 -15.91 3.36 -38.67
C TYR A 93 -14.46 2.93 -38.44
N SER A 94 -14.15 2.44 -37.23
CA SER A 94 -12.76 2.18 -36.82
C SER A 94 -12.06 1.06 -37.59
N GLU A 95 -12.80 0.10 -38.17
CA GLU A 95 -12.24 -0.95 -39.02
C GLU A 95 -11.96 -0.47 -40.45
N ALA A 96 -12.73 0.50 -40.94
CA ALA A 96 -12.62 0.99 -42.32
C ALA A 96 -11.58 2.11 -42.47
N PHE A 97 -11.36 2.91 -41.42
CA PHE A 97 -10.67 4.21 -41.50
C PHE A 97 -9.48 4.34 -40.54
N GLU A 98 -8.69 3.27 -40.39
CA GLU A 98 -7.49 3.27 -39.55
C GLU A 98 -6.51 4.39 -39.93
N GLY A 99 -5.97 5.09 -38.93
CA GLY A 99 -5.02 6.18 -39.11
C GLY A 99 -5.63 7.55 -39.41
N ILE A 100 -6.96 7.69 -39.43
CA ILE A 100 -7.63 9.00 -39.36
C ILE A 100 -7.60 9.50 -37.92
N GLU A 101 -7.19 10.76 -37.73
CA GLU A 101 -7.01 11.39 -36.42
C GLU A 101 -8.26 11.32 -35.53
N SER A 102 -9.44 11.62 -36.07
CA SER A 102 -10.70 11.55 -35.31
C SER A 102 -11.07 10.13 -34.89
N VAL A 103 -10.68 9.10 -35.66
CA VAL A 103 -10.89 7.69 -35.29
C VAL A 103 -10.02 7.32 -34.10
N GLU A 104 -8.74 7.67 -34.11
CA GLU A 104 -7.84 7.35 -33.00
C GLU A 104 -8.21 8.13 -31.73
N THR A 105 -8.58 9.41 -31.88
CA THR A 105 -9.07 10.23 -30.76
C THR A 105 -10.34 9.65 -30.16
N ALA A 106 -11.31 9.27 -30.99
CA ALA A 106 -12.56 8.66 -30.52
C ALA A 106 -12.33 7.28 -29.88
N ARG A 107 -11.35 6.50 -30.37
CA ARG A 107 -10.94 5.22 -29.77
C ARG A 107 -10.46 5.42 -28.33
N GLU A 108 -9.59 6.40 -28.12
CA GLU A 108 -9.04 6.74 -26.80
C GLU A 108 -10.14 7.27 -25.88
N ASN A 109 -10.94 8.25 -26.35
CA ASN A 109 -12.03 8.84 -25.57
C ASN A 109 -13.11 7.82 -25.20
N LEU A 110 -13.51 6.93 -26.12
CA LEU A 110 -14.50 5.90 -25.82
C LEU A 110 -13.97 4.92 -24.77
N LYS A 111 -12.70 4.52 -24.88
CA LYS A 111 -12.05 3.65 -23.89
C LYS A 111 -12.00 4.33 -22.52
N GLU A 112 -11.55 5.59 -22.47
CA GLU A 112 -11.49 6.38 -21.24
C GLU A 112 -12.87 6.54 -20.60
N LEU A 113 -13.90 6.82 -21.38
CA LEU A 113 -15.26 7.00 -20.88
C LEU A 113 -15.86 5.69 -20.33
N ILE A 114 -15.60 4.55 -20.98
CA ILE A 114 -16.00 3.22 -20.46
C ILE A 114 -15.29 2.93 -19.13
N ASP A 115 -13.97 3.13 -19.09
CA ASP A 115 -13.16 2.89 -17.88
C ASP A 115 -13.63 3.84 -16.74
N SER A 116 -13.93 5.11 -17.05
CA SER A 116 -14.48 6.11 -16.12
C SER A 116 -15.84 5.70 -15.54
N LYS A 117 -16.80 5.30 -16.38
CA LYS A 117 -18.14 4.89 -15.93
C LYS A 117 -18.07 3.66 -15.03
N LYS A 118 -17.16 2.74 -15.34
CA LYS A 118 -16.87 1.58 -14.48
C LYS A 118 -16.34 2.02 -13.11
N SER A 119 -15.38 2.94 -13.08
CA SER A 119 -14.84 3.51 -11.83
C SER A 119 -15.91 4.19 -11.00
N PHE A 120 -16.77 5.03 -11.61
CA PHE A 120 -17.87 5.69 -10.91
C PHE A 120 -18.86 4.70 -10.29
N LYS A 121 -19.20 3.63 -11.01
CA LYS A 121 -20.06 2.56 -10.48
C LYS A 121 -19.41 1.83 -9.32
N SER A 122 -18.13 1.46 -9.45
CA SER A 122 -17.36 0.81 -8.39
C SER A 122 -17.31 1.67 -7.13
N ALA A 123 -17.03 2.97 -7.30
CA ALA A 123 -16.98 3.93 -6.20
C ALA A 123 -18.30 4.00 -5.42
N LYS A 124 -19.44 3.99 -6.13
CA LYS A 124 -20.77 3.94 -5.51
C LYS A 124 -21.04 2.64 -4.74
N GLU A 125 -20.52 1.51 -5.22
CA GLU A 125 -20.60 0.23 -4.52
C GLU A 125 -19.75 0.25 -3.24
N SER A 126 -18.50 0.70 -3.34
CA SER A 126 -17.58 0.87 -2.20
C SER A 126 -18.14 1.83 -1.14
N GLU A 127 -18.79 2.93 -1.56
CA GLU A 127 -19.47 3.89 -0.68
C GLU A 127 -20.63 3.23 0.09
N ALA A 128 -21.42 2.39 -0.59
CA ALA A 128 -22.54 1.66 0.03
C ALA A 128 -22.08 0.57 1.00
N GLU A 129 -20.85 0.08 0.85
CA GLU A 129 -20.18 -0.86 1.76
C GLU A 129 -19.43 -0.14 2.90
N GLU A 130 -19.55 1.19 3.00
CA GLU A 130 -18.82 2.03 3.97
C GLU A 130 -17.29 1.92 3.86
N ASN A 131 -16.79 1.46 2.70
CA ASN A 131 -15.36 1.45 2.38
C ASN A 131 -14.96 2.77 1.73
N TYR A 132 -14.95 3.83 2.54
CA TYR A 132 -14.76 5.19 2.06
C TYR A 132 -13.38 5.47 1.46
N GLY A 133 -12.33 4.79 1.93
CA GLY A 133 -10.99 4.91 1.34
C GLY A 133 -10.95 4.40 -0.10
N ARG A 134 -11.51 3.21 -0.34
CA ARG A 134 -11.61 2.67 -1.69
C ARG A 134 -12.54 3.47 -2.58
N ALA A 135 -13.69 3.91 -2.05
CA ALA A 135 -14.61 4.77 -2.79
C ALA A 135 -13.92 6.07 -3.25
N TYR A 136 -13.14 6.72 -2.37
CA TYR A 136 -12.35 7.89 -2.69
C TYR A 136 -11.37 7.62 -3.85
N ALA A 137 -10.60 6.53 -3.78
CA ALA A 137 -9.64 6.16 -4.82
C ALA A 137 -10.32 5.86 -6.17
N GLU A 138 -11.47 5.18 -6.16
CA GLU A 138 -12.22 4.88 -7.37
C GLU A 138 -12.85 6.13 -8.00
N TYR A 139 -13.38 7.07 -7.21
CA TYR A 139 -13.89 8.34 -7.73
C TYR A 139 -12.78 9.20 -8.37
N ARG A 140 -11.54 9.12 -7.88
CA ARG A 140 -10.38 9.83 -8.48
C ARG A 140 -10.12 9.40 -9.94
N HIS A 141 -10.53 8.19 -10.31
CA HIS A 141 -10.38 7.66 -11.66
C HIS A 141 -11.52 8.05 -12.61
N VAL A 142 -12.51 8.84 -12.16
CA VAL A 142 -13.57 9.35 -13.03
C VAL A 142 -13.02 10.51 -13.87
N SER A 143 -13.11 10.36 -15.19
CA SER A 143 -12.60 11.33 -16.16
C SER A 143 -13.51 12.54 -16.30
N ALA A 144 -12.94 13.70 -16.64
CA ALA A 144 -13.69 14.90 -17.01
C ALA A 144 -14.57 14.73 -18.28
N LEU A 145 -14.34 13.68 -19.08
CA LEU A 145 -15.22 13.30 -20.19
C LEU A 145 -16.54 12.70 -19.71
N ASP A 146 -16.61 12.17 -18.49
CA ASP A 146 -17.79 11.55 -17.93
C ASP A 146 -18.75 12.59 -17.37
N ILE A 147 -20.04 12.44 -17.69
CA ILE A 147 -21.10 13.31 -17.16
C ILE A 147 -21.17 13.27 -15.63
N ASN A 148 -20.65 12.20 -15.02
CA ASN A 148 -20.61 12.02 -13.58
C ASN A 148 -19.40 12.69 -12.91
N TYR A 149 -18.50 13.34 -13.65
CA TYR A 149 -17.26 13.91 -13.11
C TYR A 149 -17.50 14.88 -11.93
N ASP A 150 -18.37 15.87 -12.12
CA ASP A 150 -18.67 16.87 -11.07
C ASP A 150 -19.29 16.26 -9.82
N GLU A 151 -20.01 15.14 -9.97
CA GLU A 151 -20.53 14.39 -8.83
C GLU A 151 -19.42 13.59 -8.15
N ALA A 152 -18.57 12.91 -8.92
CA ALA A 152 -17.43 12.18 -8.40
C ALA A 152 -16.50 13.08 -7.57
N GLN A 153 -16.18 14.28 -8.07
CA GLN A 153 -15.34 15.24 -7.33
C GLN A 153 -15.94 15.64 -5.98
N LYS A 154 -17.26 15.87 -5.92
CA LYS A 154 -17.95 16.18 -4.64
C LYS A 154 -17.95 14.98 -3.70
N GLN A 155 -18.15 13.77 -4.23
CA GLN A 155 -18.18 12.56 -3.42
C GLN A 155 -16.80 12.20 -2.90
N MET A 156 -15.71 12.55 -3.59
CA MET A 156 -14.35 12.41 -3.06
C MET A 156 -14.19 13.16 -1.74
N ASP A 157 -14.59 14.43 -1.66
CA ASP A 157 -14.50 15.22 -0.42
C ASP A 157 -15.32 14.59 0.73
N VAL A 158 -16.50 14.04 0.41
CA VAL A 158 -17.37 13.35 1.35
C VAL A 158 -16.73 12.05 1.85
N CYS A 159 -16.22 11.22 0.94
CA CYS A 159 -15.56 9.97 1.26
C CYS A 159 -14.29 10.19 2.09
N LEU A 160 -13.48 11.19 1.76
CA LEU A 160 -12.29 11.51 2.54
C LEU A 160 -12.65 11.93 3.97
N SER A 161 -13.64 12.81 4.13
CA SER A 161 -14.13 13.23 5.46
C SER A 161 -14.69 12.05 6.27
N ALA A 162 -15.39 11.13 5.61
CA ALA A 162 -15.94 9.92 6.25
C ALA A 162 -14.83 8.94 6.65
N PHE A 163 -13.81 8.78 5.81
CA PHE A 163 -12.63 7.98 6.12
C PHE A 163 -11.88 8.54 7.34
N GLU A 164 -11.60 9.85 7.38
CA GLU A 164 -10.96 10.50 8.53
C GLU A 164 -11.78 10.33 9.82
N SER A 165 -13.11 10.45 9.73
CA SER A 165 -14.01 10.23 10.86
C SER A 165 -13.96 8.79 11.37
N GLU A 166 -13.83 7.82 10.46
CA GLU A 166 -13.69 6.41 10.82
C GLU A 166 -12.34 6.12 11.49
N ILE A 167 -11.24 6.72 11.00
CA ILE A 167 -9.92 6.62 11.66
C ILE A 167 -9.96 7.19 13.08
N LEU A 168 -10.61 8.35 13.26
CA LEU A 168 -10.84 8.94 14.58
C LEU A 168 -11.61 7.98 15.49
N ARG A 169 -12.76 7.46 15.01
CA ARG A 169 -13.59 6.52 15.77
C ARG A 169 -12.81 5.27 16.19
N LEU A 170 -12.03 4.69 15.27
CA LEU A 170 -11.20 3.51 15.56
C LEU A 170 -10.14 3.83 16.63
N CYS A 171 -9.55 5.03 16.60
CA CYS A 171 -8.62 5.45 17.64
C CYS A 171 -9.30 5.64 19.01
N GLU A 172 -10.49 6.25 19.05
CA GLU A 172 -11.28 6.38 20.29
C GLU A 172 -11.64 5.01 20.90
N GLU A 173 -11.85 4.00 20.05
CA GLU A 173 -12.09 2.61 20.42
C GLU A 173 -10.80 1.81 20.70
N GLN A 174 -9.63 2.44 20.60
CA GLN A 174 -8.30 1.80 20.71
C GLN A 174 -8.06 0.67 19.69
N ALA A 175 -8.79 0.67 18.58
CA ALA A 175 -8.65 -0.25 17.46
C ALA A 175 -7.53 0.18 16.48
N TYR A 176 -6.36 0.54 17.00
CA TYR A 176 -5.28 1.16 16.24
C TYR A 176 -4.76 0.32 15.07
N TYR A 177 -4.63 -1.00 15.24
CA TYR A 177 -4.23 -1.90 14.14
C TYR A 177 -5.17 -1.76 12.94
N LYS A 178 -6.48 -1.66 13.18
CA LYS A 178 -7.47 -1.52 12.10
C LYS A 178 -7.41 -0.15 11.46
N ALA A 179 -7.20 0.92 12.23
CA ALA A 179 -6.98 2.26 11.70
C ALA A 179 -5.75 2.33 10.77
N ILE A 180 -4.63 1.73 11.20
CA ILE A 180 -3.38 1.66 10.42
C ILE A 180 -3.60 0.81 9.17
N SER A 181 -4.24 -0.36 9.30
CA SER A 181 -4.52 -1.23 8.16
C SER A 181 -5.40 -0.53 7.11
N ASN A 182 -6.46 0.18 7.54
CA ASN A 182 -7.30 0.95 6.63
C ASN A 182 -6.52 2.09 5.94
N THR A 183 -5.56 2.70 6.63
CA THR A 183 -4.67 3.72 6.05
C THR A 183 -3.77 3.11 4.98
N ILE A 184 -3.19 1.94 5.24
CA ILE A 184 -2.38 1.20 4.27
C ILE A 184 -3.22 0.75 3.07
N ASP A 185 -4.44 0.25 3.29
CA ASP A 185 -5.32 -0.16 2.20
C ASP A 185 -5.62 1.03 1.27
N LEU A 186 -5.88 2.23 1.82
CA LEU A 186 -6.03 3.45 1.04
C LEU A 186 -4.76 3.82 0.27
N MET A 187 -3.57 3.72 0.89
CA MET A 187 -2.31 3.93 0.18
C MET A 187 -2.18 3.04 -1.05
N GLU A 188 -2.47 1.75 -0.90
CA GLU A 188 -2.38 0.77 -1.98
C GLU A 188 -3.34 1.09 -3.13
N GLU A 189 -4.58 1.43 -2.81
CA GLU A 189 -5.59 1.85 -3.80
C GLU A 189 -5.17 3.12 -4.54
N LEU A 190 -4.40 3.99 -3.91
CA LEU A 190 -3.84 5.21 -4.52
C LEU A 190 -2.53 4.97 -5.28
N GLY A 191 -1.98 3.75 -5.22
CA GLY A 191 -0.68 3.42 -5.81
C GLY A 191 0.52 3.98 -5.04
N ILE A 192 0.32 4.43 -3.80
CA ILE A 192 1.39 4.92 -2.91
C ILE A 192 2.08 3.71 -2.29
N SER A 193 3.34 3.49 -2.67
CA SER A 193 4.09 2.32 -2.22
C SER A 193 4.76 2.50 -0.85
N MET A 194 5.08 3.74 -0.47
CA MET A 194 5.88 4.04 0.72
C MET A 194 5.41 5.31 1.42
N PRO A 195 5.42 5.36 2.77
CA PRO A 195 5.31 6.59 3.54
C PRO A 195 6.42 7.59 3.20
N MET A 196 6.21 8.88 3.47
CA MET A 196 7.14 9.98 3.15
C MET A 196 7.62 10.00 1.70
N SER A 197 6.80 9.49 0.77
CA SER A 197 7.07 9.62 -0.66
C SER A 197 6.71 11.03 -1.14
N ASP A 198 7.37 11.52 -2.19
CA ASP A 198 7.06 12.82 -2.81
C ASP A 198 5.61 12.90 -3.35
N ASP A 199 4.92 11.75 -3.45
CA ASP A 199 3.53 11.61 -3.92
C ASP A 199 2.51 11.55 -2.77
N ASP A 200 2.88 11.93 -1.53
CA ASP A 200 1.93 12.09 -0.43
C ASP A 200 1.05 13.35 -0.59
N THR A 201 0.39 13.44 -1.74
CA THR A 201 -0.51 14.54 -2.10
C THR A 201 -1.80 14.53 -1.27
N LEU A 202 -2.00 13.53 -0.40
CA LEU A 202 -3.23 13.31 0.36
C LEU A 202 -3.08 13.30 1.87
N GLY A 203 -1.88 13.46 2.40
CA GLY A 203 -1.67 13.44 3.86
C GLY A 203 -1.91 12.05 4.44
N ILE A 204 -1.52 11.00 3.71
CA ILE A 204 -1.46 9.65 4.24
C ILE A 204 -0.55 9.62 5.46
N ASP A 205 0.60 10.31 5.39
CA ASP A 205 1.51 10.38 6.52
C ASP A 205 0.81 11.03 7.73
N ASP A 206 -0.04 12.04 7.49
CA ASP A 206 -0.83 12.69 8.55
C ASP A 206 -1.80 11.71 9.24
N CYS A 207 -2.34 10.72 8.52
CA CYS A 207 -3.15 9.66 9.13
C CYS A 207 -2.33 8.79 10.09
N PHE A 208 -1.13 8.35 9.67
CA PHE A 208 -0.23 7.60 10.56
C PHE A 208 0.19 8.42 11.78
N LEU A 209 0.54 9.69 11.57
CA LEU A 209 0.92 10.61 12.65
C LEU A 209 -0.25 10.86 13.62
N PHE A 210 -1.46 11.00 13.10
CA PHE A 210 -2.67 11.13 13.91
C PHE A 210 -2.88 9.89 14.80
N ILE A 211 -2.79 8.69 14.23
CA ILE A 211 -2.94 7.44 14.98
C ILE A 211 -1.87 7.32 16.07
N ALA A 212 -0.61 7.58 15.73
CA ALA A 212 0.51 7.57 16.68
C ALA A 212 0.32 8.58 17.82
N LYS A 213 -0.20 9.78 17.52
CA LYS A 213 -0.58 10.78 18.53
C LYS A 213 -1.64 10.22 19.48
N GLN A 214 -2.70 9.58 18.97
CA GLN A 214 -3.76 9.00 19.81
C GLN A 214 -3.24 7.87 20.71
N MET A 215 -2.36 7.03 20.17
CA MET A 215 -1.66 6.00 20.94
C MET A 215 -0.85 6.62 22.09
N ALA A 216 -0.05 7.66 21.81
CA ALA A 216 0.73 8.35 22.82
C ALA A 216 -0.16 8.97 23.92
N GLU A 217 -1.24 9.64 23.55
CA GLU A 217 -2.20 10.21 24.51
C GLU A 217 -2.81 9.11 25.40
N SER A 218 -3.10 7.93 24.84
CA SER A 218 -3.59 6.78 25.62
C SER A 218 -2.58 6.24 26.63
N CYS A 219 -1.28 6.45 26.40
CA CYS A 219 -0.19 6.11 27.33
C CYS A 219 0.16 7.23 28.32
N GLY A 220 -0.61 8.34 28.33
CA GLY A 220 -0.47 9.45 29.27
C GLY A 220 0.46 10.58 28.83
N PHE A 221 0.94 10.56 27.58
CA PHE A 221 1.68 11.68 26.98
C PHE A 221 0.68 12.78 26.59
N GLU A 222 0.62 13.86 27.36
CA GLU A 222 -0.38 14.92 27.21
C GLU A 222 -0.01 15.90 26.09
N ASN A 223 -1.03 16.33 25.33
CA ASN A 223 -0.89 17.18 24.15
C ASN A 223 0.14 16.62 23.16
N ALA A 224 0.01 15.33 22.85
CA ALA A 224 0.99 14.66 22.03
C ALA A 224 1.03 15.24 20.60
N GLN A 225 2.21 15.21 20.02
CA GLN A 225 2.49 15.52 18.62
C GLN A 225 3.34 14.38 18.07
N ALA A 226 3.03 13.91 16.85
CA ALA A 226 3.82 12.89 16.19
C ALA A 226 4.59 13.50 15.02
N SER A 227 5.79 13.00 14.76
CA SER A 227 6.58 13.36 13.57
C SER A 227 7.32 12.14 13.04
N MET A 228 7.33 11.98 11.71
CA MET A 228 8.02 10.87 11.05
C MET A 228 9.38 11.32 10.52
N GLN A 229 10.37 10.43 10.58
CA GLN A 229 11.68 10.63 9.97
C GLN A 229 12.25 9.28 9.52
N GLU A 230 13.23 9.28 8.63
CA GLU A 230 14.00 8.07 8.35
C GLU A 230 14.72 7.57 9.60
N ASN A 231 14.64 6.27 9.84
CA ASN A 231 15.35 5.63 10.94
C ASN A 231 16.86 5.73 10.71
N ILE A 232 17.63 5.95 11.77
CA ILE A 232 19.10 6.08 11.69
C ILE A 232 19.81 4.83 11.12
N ALA A 233 19.17 3.67 11.21
CA ALA A 233 19.62 2.40 10.67
C ALA A 233 18.96 2.03 9.33
N ASN A 234 18.20 2.93 8.69
CA ASN A 234 17.49 2.72 7.42
C ASN A 234 18.38 2.08 6.34
N GLY A 235 19.56 2.66 6.09
CA GLY A 235 20.52 2.15 5.09
C GLY A 235 21.09 0.75 5.37
N ARG A 236 20.81 0.15 6.54
CA ARG A 236 21.16 -1.24 6.88
C ARG A 236 20.04 -2.22 6.53
N PHE A 237 18.79 -1.86 6.77
CA PHE A 237 17.65 -2.79 6.77
C PHE A 237 16.89 -2.85 5.43
N HIS A 238 17.52 -2.33 4.37
CA HIS A 238 16.90 -1.99 3.09
C HIS A 238 16.05 -0.72 3.25
N ASP A 239 16.26 0.24 2.33
CA ASP A 239 15.59 1.54 2.33
C ASP A 239 14.08 1.35 2.60
N HIS A 240 13.44 2.26 3.36
CA HIS A 240 12.04 2.26 3.84
C HIS A 240 11.81 1.87 5.31
N PHE A 241 12.74 2.24 6.19
CA PHE A 241 12.59 2.15 7.64
C PHE A 241 12.48 3.55 8.28
N TYR A 242 11.40 3.77 9.03
CA TYR A 242 11.02 5.06 9.58
C TYR A 242 10.78 5.01 11.09
N ASP A 243 11.05 6.13 11.75
CA ASP A 243 10.72 6.36 13.16
C ASP A 243 9.61 7.40 13.27
N ILE A 244 8.61 7.13 14.11
CA ILE A 244 7.69 8.15 14.60
C ILE A 244 8.15 8.61 15.99
N ASN A 245 8.57 9.87 16.07
CA ASN A 245 8.93 10.53 17.33
C ASN A 245 7.71 11.20 17.95
N ILE A 246 7.65 11.24 19.28
CA ILE A 246 6.51 11.77 20.02
C ILE A 246 6.91 13.01 20.83
N GLY A 247 6.39 14.16 20.42
CA GLY A 247 6.39 15.39 21.20
C GLY A 247 5.29 15.36 22.25
N CYS A 248 5.53 15.90 23.44
CA CYS A 248 4.49 16.09 24.46
C CYS A 248 4.82 17.21 25.44
N ASP A 249 3.80 17.74 26.11
CA ASP A 249 3.97 18.75 27.16
C ASP A 249 4.36 18.10 28.49
N SER A 250 3.84 16.90 28.74
CA SER A 250 3.78 16.30 30.06
C SER A 250 3.50 14.79 29.98
N LEU A 251 3.92 14.05 31.00
CA LEU A 251 3.55 12.65 31.21
C LEU A 251 2.74 12.54 32.50
N ASN A 252 1.45 12.22 32.38
CA ASN A 252 0.50 12.14 33.49
C ASN A 252 0.54 13.40 34.39
N GLY A 253 0.38 14.58 33.78
CA GLY A 253 0.40 15.89 34.43
C GLY A 253 1.76 16.38 34.91
N THR A 254 2.85 15.63 34.66
CA THR A 254 4.20 15.97 35.12
C THR A 254 5.14 16.20 33.95
N SER A 255 5.79 17.37 33.90
CA SER A 255 6.85 17.64 32.93
C SER A 255 7.94 16.57 32.98
N LEU A 256 8.42 16.14 31.80
CA LEU A 256 9.42 15.08 31.68
C LEU A 256 10.74 15.41 32.40
N GLU A 257 11.06 16.70 32.58
CA GLU A 257 12.26 17.10 33.33
C GLU A 257 12.16 16.83 34.84
N ARG A 258 10.94 16.67 35.35
CA ARG A 258 10.63 16.51 36.77
C ARG A 258 10.17 15.10 37.11
N ILE A 259 9.91 14.28 36.12
CA ILE A 259 9.48 12.90 36.29
C ILE A 259 10.72 11.98 36.35
N SER A 260 10.62 10.87 37.08
CA SER A 260 11.73 9.91 37.18
C SER A 260 11.92 9.11 35.90
N ASN A 261 13.15 8.81 35.50
CA ASN A 261 13.47 7.94 34.35
C ASN A 261 12.66 6.65 34.35
N LYS A 262 12.49 5.99 35.51
CA LYS A 262 11.67 4.78 35.62
C LYS A 262 10.24 4.97 35.07
N LYS A 263 9.60 6.09 35.37
CA LYS A 263 8.23 6.37 34.86
C LYS A 263 8.22 6.67 33.37
N ILE A 264 9.27 7.34 32.85
CA ILE A 264 9.43 7.55 31.41
C ILE A 264 9.56 6.19 30.71
N ILE A 265 10.45 5.32 31.21
CA ILE A 265 10.66 3.97 30.69
C ILE A 265 9.36 3.16 30.75
N ASP A 266 8.67 3.14 31.89
CA ASP A 266 7.45 2.35 32.06
C ASP A 266 6.33 2.80 31.08
N SER A 267 6.20 4.10 30.80
CA SER A 267 5.22 4.63 29.83
C SER A 267 5.69 4.47 28.37
N TYR A 268 6.97 4.65 28.09
CA TYR A 268 7.54 4.39 26.77
C TYR A 268 7.38 2.92 26.40
N ALA A 269 7.65 1.99 27.32
CA ALA A 269 7.48 0.56 27.08
C ALA A 269 6.05 0.16 26.73
N GLN A 270 5.06 0.82 27.36
CA GLN A 270 3.65 0.63 27.01
C GLN A 270 3.36 1.11 25.58
N LEU A 271 3.87 2.28 25.21
CA LEU A 271 3.70 2.83 23.87
C LEU A 271 4.44 2.00 22.82
N ASP A 272 5.67 1.57 23.11
CA ASP A 272 6.50 0.73 22.24
C ASP A 272 5.83 -0.62 21.98
N SER A 273 5.27 -1.27 23.01
CA SER A 273 4.46 -2.47 22.85
C SER A 273 3.28 -2.23 21.92
N LEU A 274 2.57 -1.11 22.10
CA LEU A 274 1.43 -0.76 21.25
C LEU A 274 1.86 -0.52 19.80
N PHE A 275 2.99 0.15 19.57
CA PHE A 275 3.59 0.33 18.24
C PHE A 275 3.97 -1.00 17.59
N ASN A 276 4.57 -1.92 18.34
CA ASN A 276 4.94 -3.24 17.84
C ASN A 276 3.71 -4.07 17.45
N ASP A 277 2.69 -4.10 18.30
CA ASP A 277 1.44 -4.84 18.07
C ASP A 277 0.60 -4.26 16.92
N THR A 278 0.86 -3.01 16.53
CA THR A 278 0.06 -2.27 15.55
C THR A 278 0.87 -1.91 14.31
N PHE A 279 1.64 -0.81 14.32
CA PHE A 279 2.46 -0.33 13.21
C PHE A 279 3.38 -1.41 12.66
N MET A 280 4.24 -2.01 13.48
CA MET A 280 5.20 -3.01 12.99
C MET A 280 4.48 -4.22 12.39
N THR A 281 3.44 -4.70 13.07
CA THR A 281 2.65 -5.85 12.60
C THR A 281 1.92 -5.57 11.29
N ALA A 282 1.36 -4.37 11.13
CA ALA A 282 0.65 -3.98 9.90
C ALA A 282 1.61 -3.70 8.72
N CYS A 283 2.80 -3.16 8.98
CA CYS A 283 3.73 -2.71 7.94
C CYS A 283 4.72 -3.79 7.48
N VAL A 284 5.10 -4.75 8.32
CA VAL A 284 6.19 -5.72 8.04
C VAL A 284 6.05 -6.48 6.73
N PHE A 285 4.83 -6.80 6.30
CA PHE A 285 4.57 -7.50 5.04
C PHE A 285 4.30 -6.58 3.84
N LYS A 286 4.35 -5.27 4.05
CA LYS A 286 4.08 -4.23 3.04
C LYS A 286 5.36 -3.64 2.44
N GLY A 287 6.53 -4.07 2.92
CA GLY A 287 7.83 -3.65 2.38
C GLY A 287 8.39 -2.37 2.99
N PHE A 288 7.79 -1.86 4.07
CA PHE A 288 8.32 -0.76 4.88
C PHE A 288 8.10 -1.00 6.37
N TYR A 289 8.81 -0.25 7.20
CA TYR A 289 8.81 -0.42 8.66
C TYR A 289 8.61 0.92 9.35
N ILE A 290 7.77 0.94 10.38
CA ILE A 290 7.53 2.12 11.23
C ILE A 290 7.69 1.70 12.69
N THR A 291 8.67 2.28 13.38
CA THR A 291 8.93 2.08 14.80
C THR A 291 8.67 3.33 15.63
N LEU A 292 8.53 3.14 16.95
CA LEU A 292 8.56 4.23 17.90
C LEU A 292 9.99 4.79 17.99
N GLY A 293 10.12 6.10 17.79
CA GLY A 293 11.36 6.86 17.95
C GLY A 293 11.43 7.56 19.31
N ASP A 294 12.20 8.65 19.36
CA ASP A 294 12.43 9.39 20.60
C ASP A 294 11.17 10.11 21.12
N ILE A 295 11.12 10.35 22.43
CA ILE A 295 10.17 11.30 23.03
C ILE A 295 10.83 12.68 23.10
N HIS A 296 10.11 13.76 22.85
CA HIS A 296 10.64 15.11 23.03
C HIS A 296 9.70 16.06 23.75
N SER A 297 10.27 16.99 24.50
CA SER A 297 9.54 18.02 25.24
C SER A 297 10.45 19.20 25.54
N ASN A 298 9.99 20.42 25.26
CA ASN A 298 10.70 21.67 25.57
C ASN A 298 12.18 21.71 25.12
N GLY A 299 12.46 21.25 23.89
CA GLY A 299 13.80 21.25 23.28
C GLY A 299 14.76 20.17 23.82
N LYS A 300 14.22 19.19 24.57
CA LYS A 300 14.93 18.00 25.03
C LYS A 300 14.33 16.75 24.41
N TRP A 301 15.21 15.84 23.99
CA TRP A 301 14.92 14.55 23.40
C TRP A 301 15.36 13.44 24.36
N TYR A 302 14.46 12.51 24.62
CA TYR A 302 14.60 11.39 25.53
C TYR A 302 14.67 10.12 24.69
N ASP A 303 15.89 9.65 24.50
CA ASP A 303 16.22 8.37 23.86
C ASP A 303 16.09 7.28 24.92
N VAL A 304 15.07 6.44 24.79
CA VAL A 304 14.71 5.42 25.77
C VAL A 304 15.17 4.06 25.25
N PHE A 305 16.15 3.49 25.93
CA PHE A 305 16.64 2.15 25.61
C PHE A 305 15.92 1.12 26.48
N ILE A 306 15.10 0.28 25.84
CA ILE A 306 14.46 -0.88 26.47
C ILE A 306 15.23 -2.15 26.07
N CYS A 307 15.62 -2.94 27.06
CA CYS A 307 16.26 -4.22 26.82
C CYS A 307 15.89 -5.22 27.91
N ASP A 308 15.29 -6.34 27.50
CA ASP A 308 15.03 -7.46 28.40
C ASP A 308 16.33 -8.08 28.88
N GLY A 309 16.51 -8.13 30.20
CA GLY A 309 17.70 -8.69 30.84
C GLY A 309 18.87 -7.71 31.03
N MET A 310 18.71 -6.44 30.66
CA MET A 310 19.63 -5.35 31.01
C MET A 310 18.89 -4.19 31.68
N GLU A 311 19.63 -3.30 32.35
CA GLU A 311 19.04 -2.08 32.88
C GLU A 311 18.61 -1.18 31.73
N SER A 312 17.31 -0.89 31.64
CA SER A 312 16.78 0.10 30.71
C SER A 312 17.20 1.50 31.16
N ASP A 313 17.47 2.39 30.21
CA ASP A 313 18.00 3.73 30.52
C ASP A 313 17.36 4.80 29.63
N VAL A 314 17.46 6.05 30.07
CA VAL A 314 16.99 7.24 29.35
C VAL A 314 18.17 8.18 29.15
N THR A 315 18.58 8.36 27.90
CA THR A 315 19.57 9.37 27.53
C THR A 315 18.87 10.63 27.05
N VAL A 316 19.17 11.76 27.68
CA VAL A 316 18.58 13.06 27.31
C VAL A 316 19.57 13.89 26.50
N ARG A 317 19.12 14.41 25.36
CA ARG A 317 19.89 15.30 24.47
C ARG A 317 19.10 16.57 24.18
N SER A 318 19.78 17.69 23.99
CA SER A 318 19.16 18.90 23.46
C SER A 318 18.92 18.80 21.95
N ASP A 319 18.07 19.67 21.39
CA ASP A 319 17.89 19.82 19.94
C ASP A 319 19.23 19.97 19.19
N ALA A 320 20.15 20.75 19.78
CA ALA A 320 21.45 21.03 19.19
C ALA A 320 22.38 19.80 19.18
N GLU A 321 22.18 18.85 20.10
CA GLU A 321 23.02 17.65 20.23
C GLU A 321 22.46 16.47 19.43
N ARG A 322 21.14 16.38 19.25
CA ARG A 322 20.49 15.24 18.58
C ARG A 322 20.93 15.08 17.13
N GLY A 323 20.91 16.15 16.34
CA GLY A 323 21.29 16.10 14.92
C GLY A 323 22.72 15.54 14.71
N PRO A 324 23.76 16.12 15.33
CA PRO A 324 25.12 15.60 15.25
C PRO A 324 25.26 14.15 15.75
N PHE A 325 24.54 13.79 16.81
CA PHE A 325 24.53 12.42 17.32
C PHE A 325 23.93 11.43 16.31
N ASN A 326 22.74 11.73 15.76
CA ASN A 326 22.07 10.88 14.78
C ASN A 326 22.91 10.73 13.51
N ALA A 327 23.56 11.79 13.03
CA ALA A 327 24.47 11.71 11.89
C ALA A 327 25.66 10.78 12.17
N THR A 328 26.22 10.84 13.38
CA THR A 328 27.30 9.95 13.81
C THR A 328 26.84 8.50 13.89
N MET A 329 25.66 8.25 14.46
CA MET A 329 25.11 6.90 14.59
C MET A 329 24.73 6.31 13.24
N LYS A 330 24.10 7.10 12.36
CA LYS A 330 23.83 6.71 10.97
C LYS A 330 25.11 6.30 10.26
N SER A 331 26.18 7.10 10.35
CA SER A 331 27.47 6.73 9.78
C SER A 331 28.02 5.41 10.35
N LYS A 332 27.81 5.14 11.64
CA LYS A 332 28.21 3.85 12.24
C LYS A 332 27.37 2.70 11.71
N PHE A 333 26.06 2.85 11.57
CA PHE A 333 25.18 1.81 11.01
C PHE A 333 25.49 1.54 9.53
N ASP A 334 25.70 2.59 8.73
CA ASP A 334 26.05 2.46 7.31
C ASP A 334 27.41 1.76 7.10
N ASN A 335 28.32 1.87 8.07
CA ASN A 335 29.64 1.21 8.06
C ASN A 335 29.69 -0.10 8.86
N TRP A 336 28.60 -0.49 9.52
CA TRP A 336 28.51 -1.70 10.31
C TRP A 336 28.72 -2.92 9.39
N GLY A 337 29.66 -3.81 9.76
CA GLY A 337 30.00 -4.99 8.95
C GLY A 337 30.94 -4.71 7.76
N LYS A 338 31.16 -3.46 7.36
CA LYS A 338 32.12 -3.09 6.29
C LYS A 338 33.57 -3.00 6.76
N SER A 339 33.79 -2.99 8.07
CA SER A 339 35.13 -2.99 8.69
C SER A 339 35.52 -4.38 9.20
N SER A 340 35.67 -5.35 8.29
CA SER A 340 36.43 -6.58 8.53
C SER A 340 37.20 -6.96 7.27
N ASN A 341 38.27 -6.20 7.00
CA ASN A 341 39.28 -6.61 6.03
C ASN A 341 40.68 -6.12 6.43
N ASN A 342 40.99 -6.21 7.74
CA ASN A 342 42.37 -6.22 8.20
C ASN A 342 42.50 -6.85 9.60
N SER A 343 42.31 -8.16 9.65
CA SER A 343 42.97 -8.98 10.68
C SER A 343 43.18 -10.38 10.12
N THR A 344 44.45 -10.66 9.93
CA THR A 344 45.08 -11.90 9.50
C THR A 344 44.36 -13.13 10.05
N LYS A 345 44.02 -14.07 9.15
CA LYS A 345 43.70 -15.46 9.49
C LYS A 345 44.71 -15.99 10.50
N ASN A 346 44.23 -16.38 11.67
CA ASN A 346 44.77 -17.51 12.40
C ASN A 346 43.61 -18.42 12.77
N ASN A 347 43.53 -19.54 12.05
CA ASN A 347 42.82 -20.73 12.50
C ASN A 347 43.54 -21.25 13.73
N GLU A 348 42.95 -21.06 14.91
CA GLU A 348 43.16 -21.97 16.02
C GLU A 348 41.80 -22.36 16.61
N SER A 349 41.45 -23.61 16.34
CA SER A 349 40.45 -24.37 17.07
C SER A 349 40.94 -24.59 18.49
N THR A 350 40.30 -23.94 19.47
CA THR A 350 40.37 -24.35 20.87
C THR A 350 39.00 -24.29 21.53
N SER A 351 38.49 -25.49 21.82
CA SER A 351 37.47 -25.75 22.83
C SER A 351 37.92 -25.13 24.16
N GLY A 352 37.21 -24.10 24.64
CA GLY A 352 37.53 -23.44 25.91
C GLY A 352 36.72 -22.17 26.22
N GLY A 353 35.41 -22.31 26.45
CA GLY A 353 34.69 -21.63 27.54
C GLY A 353 34.77 -20.10 27.71
N ASN A 354 34.68 -19.31 26.63
CA ASN A 354 34.20 -17.92 26.76
C ASN A 354 33.13 -17.68 25.70
N VAL A 355 31.89 -17.47 26.16
CA VAL A 355 30.78 -17.03 25.31
C VAL A 355 31.15 -15.66 24.76
N THR A 356 31.31 -15.56 23.44
CA THR A 356 31.65 -14.29 22.79
C THR A 356 30.40 -13.42 22.66
N GLN A 357 30.59 -12.12 22.43
CA GLN A 357 29.46 -11.22 22.17
C GLN A 357 28.63 -11.68 20.95
N GLU A 358 29.26 -12.34 19.98
CA GLU A 358 28.58 -12.91 18.80
C GLU A 358 27.58 -14.01 19.19
N TYR A 359 27.93 -14.87 20.16
CA TYR A 359 27.07 -15.93 20.65
C TYR A 359 25.89 -15.37 21.45
N LEU A 360 26.12 -14.31 22.23
CA LEU A 360 25.05 -13.57 22.92
C LEU A 360 24.12 -12.86 21.93
N ASN A 361 24.67 -12.28 20.87
CA ASN A 361 23.88 -11.63 19.82
C ASN A 361 23.00 -12.64 19.10
N ALA A 362 23.52 -13.82 18.76
CA ALA A 362 22.75 -14.92 18.17
C ALA A 362 21.62 -15.38 19.11
N LEU A 363 21.91 -15.53 20.41
CA LEU A 363 20.90 -15.87 21.42
C LEU A 363 19.80 -14.82 21.51
N ASN A 364 20.15 -13.53 21.63
CA ASN A 364 19.17 -12.45 21.72
C ASN A 364 18.29 -12.38 20.47
N ARG A 365 18.89 -12.55 19.29
CA ARG A 365 18.15 -12.54 18.02
C ARG A 365 17.24 -13.74 17.90
N GLY A 366 17.71 -14.93 18.30
CA GLY A 366 16.90 -16.14 18.35
C GLY A 366 15.70 -16.00 19.28
N LEU A 367 15.90 -15.43 20.47
CA LEU A 367 14.81 -15.13 21.43
C LEU A 367 13.78 -14.18 20.82
N SER A 368 14.22 -13.10 20.18
CA SER A 368 13.31 -12.17 19.50
C SER A 368 12.48 -12.85 18.42
N TYR A 369 13.07 -13.70 17.58
CA TYR A 369 12.34 -14.47 16.57
C TYR A 369 11.34 -15.46 17.17
N ALA A 370 11.73 -16.14 18.25
CA ALA A 370 10.81 -17.04 18.95
C ALA A 370 9.66 -16.28 19.61
N GLN A 371 9.90 -15.12 20.22
CA GLN A 371 8.89 -14.37 20.98
C GLN A 371 7.96 -13.55 20.08
N ASN A 372 8.51 -12.81 19.13
CA ASN A 372 7.76 -11.83 18.35
C ASN A 372 7.17 -12.43 17.07
N LEU A 373 7.85 -13.42 16.47
CA LEU A 373 7.40 -14.05 15.24
C LEU A 373 6.83 -15.45 15.45
N HIS A 374 6.86 -15.95 16.69
CA HIS A 374 6.39 -17.29 17.07
C HIS A 374 6.98 -18.39 16.19
N MET A 375 8.25 -18.25 15.78
CA MET A 375 8.90 -19.21 14.90
C MET A 375 9.17 -20.55 15.61
N SER A 376 9.26 -21.62 14.83
CA SER A 376 9.74 -22.91 15.33
C SER A 376 11.23 -22.87 15.64
N LYS A 377 11.69 -23.80 16.48
CA LYS A 377 13.12 -23.94 16.80
C LYS A 377 13.99 -24.08 15.55
N LYS A 378 13.52 -24.82 14.55
CA LYS A 378 14.26 -25.04 13.30
C LYS A 378 14.27 -23.77 12.44
N ALA A 379 13.13 -23.10 12.30
CA ALA A 379 13.04 -21.85 11.56
C ALA A 379 13.94 -20.76 12.18
N VAL A 380 14.01 -20.68 13.51
CA VAL A 380 14.94 -19.77 14.21
C VAL A 380 16.39 -20.07 13.86
N TYR A 381 16.81 -21.34 13.90
CA TYR A 381 18.18 -21.73 13.52
C TYR A 381 18.50 -21.37 12.07
N ASP A 382 17.59 -21.69 11.15
CA ASP A 382 17.75 -21.40 9.73
C ASP A 382 17.85 -19.88 9.49
N GLN A 383 17.05 -19.08 10.20
CA GLN A 383 17.09 -17.62 10.11
C GLN A 383 18.40 -17.02 10.64
N LEU A 384 18.90 -17.55 11.77
CA LEU A 384 20.17 -17.10 12.36
C LEU A 384 21.36 -17.42 11.44
N THR A 385 21.32 -18.55 10.73
CA THR A 385 22.44 -19.00 9.87
C THR A 385 22.31 -18.54 8.42
N SER A 386 21.12 -18.11 7.98
CA SER A 386 20.87 -17.68 6.62
C SER A 386 21.77 -16.50 6.23
N SER A 387 22.40 -16.59 5.06
CA SER A 387 23.15 -15.47 4.46
C SER A 387 22.26 -14.29 4.06
N TYR A 388 20.95 -14.52 3.97
CA TYR A 388 19.92 -13.50 3.75
C TYR A 388 19.20 -13.10 5.05
N GLY A 389 19.54 -13.75 6.17
CA GLY A 389 19.08 -13.42 7.52
C GLY A 389 20.19 -12.75 8.30
N GLU A 390 20.65 -13.38 9.38
CA GLU A 390 21.66 -12.79 10.27
C GLU A 390 23.11 -13.18 9.92
N GLY A 391 23.30 -14.27 9.17
CA GLY A 391 24.63 -14.76 8.78
C GLY A 391 25.53 -15.16 9.94
N PHE A 392 24.98 -15.54 11.10
CA PHE A 392 25.77 -16.01 12.22
C PHE A 392 26.50 -17.30 11.87
N PRO A 393 27.72 -17.50 12.38
CA PRO A 393 28.37 -18.80 12.37
C PRO A 393 27.47 -19.89 12.96
N ALA A 394 27.51 -21.09 12.38
CA ALA A 394 26.62 -22.19 12.78
C ALA A 394 26.78 -22.59 14.25
N ASP A 395 27.98 -22.45 14.83
CA ASP A 395 28.25 -22.69 16.24
C ASP A 395 27.65 -21.61 17.17
N ALA A 396 27.60 -20.35 16.74
CA ALA A 396 26.90 -19.29 17.45
C ALA A 396 25.36 -19.47 17.39
N ALA A 397 24.83 -19.85 16.23
CA ALA A 397 23.40 -20.17 16.08
C ALA A 397 23.01 -21.42 16.88
N GLN A 398 23.84 -22.45 16.88
CA GLN A 398 23.60 -23.64 17.70
C GLN A 398 23.66 -23.30 19.19
N TYR A 399 24.62 -22.47 19.60
CA TYR A 399 24.66 -21.96 20.96
C TYR A 399 23.36 -21.22 21.33
N ALA A 400 22.85 -20.37 20.45
CA ALA A 400 21.57 -19.69 20.66
C ALA A 400 20.43 -20.71 20.93
N ILE A 401 20.24 -21.67 20.03
CA ILE A 401 19.21 -22.71 20.16
C ILE A 401 19.34 -23.51 21.45
N ASP A 402 20.57 -23.87 21.84
CA ASP A 402 20.86 -24.65 23.04
C ASP A 402 20.60 -23.86 24.33
N ASN A 403 20.72 -22.52 24.30
CA ASN A 403 20.54 -21.64 25.46
C ASN A 403 19.13 -21.00 25.53
N MET A 404 18.26 -21.24 24.55
CA MET A 404 16.84 -20.84 24.57
C MET A 404 16.00 -21.77 25.45
N THR A 405 16.41 -21.99 26.70
CA THR A 405 15.79 -22.97 27.61
C THR A 405 14.43 -22.53 28.17
N GLY A 406 14.10 -21.24 28.06
CA GLY A 406 12.84 -20.66 28.54
C GLY A 406 11.74 -20.53 27.48
N VAL A 407 11.98 -20.98 26.24
CA VAL A 407 11.00 -20.84 25.14
C VAL A 407 10.02 -22.00 25.15
N ASP A 408 8.72 -21.66 25.17
CA ASP A 408 7.63 -22.62 25.00
C ASP A 408 7.27 -22.77 23.51
N TRP A 409 7.84 -23.79 22.87
CA TRP A 409 7.64 -24.04 21.45
C TRP A 409 6.22 -24.52 21.11
N ASN A 410 5.50 -25.11 22.08
CA ASN A 410 4.10 -25.45 21.92
C ASN A 410 3.22 -24.19 21.88
N ALA A 411 3.54 -23.21 22.72
CA ALA A 411 2.87 -21.90 22.70
C ALA A 411 3.12 -21.17 21.36
N ASN A 412 4.35 -21.18 20.86
CA ASN A 412 4.68 -20.61 19.54
C ASN A 412 3.86 -21.28 18.42
N ALA A 413 3.80 -22.62 18.41
CA ALA A 413 3.00 -23.34 17.42
C ALA A 413 1.51 -22.99 17.50
N LEU A 414 0.97 -22.83 18.72
CA LEU A 414 -0.41 -22.42 18.93
C LEU A 414 -0.69 -21.00 18.43
N GLU A 415 0.19 -20.03 18.69
CA GLU A 415 0.02 -18.66 18.18
C GLU A 415 0.10 -18.61 16.65
N LYS A 416 1.04 -19.35 16.03
CA LYS A 416 1.04 -19.50 14.56
C LYS A 416 -0.21 -20.17 14.02
N ALA A 417 -0.72 -21.18 14.71
CA ALA A 417 -1.96 -21.84 14.33
C ALA A 417 -3.16 -20.88 14.38
N LYS A 418 -3.24 -20.01 15.40
CA LYS A 418 -4.29 -18.98 15.51
C LYS A 418 -4.21 -17.97 14.37
N GLN A 419 -3.00 -17.51 14.03
CA GLN A 419 -2.78 -16.60 12.89
C GLN A 419 -3.33 -17.22 11.60
N TYR A 420 -2.94 -18.46 11.29
CA TYR A 420 -3.42 -19.12 10.07
C TYR A 420 -4.92 -19.42 10.08
N TYR A 421 -5.46 -19.82 11.24
CA TYR A 421 -6.85 -20.22 11.34
C TYR A 421 -7.82 -19.02 11.32
N TYR A 422 -7.60 -18.02 12.18
CA TYR A 422 -8.52 -16.89 12.30
C TYR A 422 -8.24 -15.78 11.29
N ASN A 423 -6.96 -15.47 11.01
CA ASN A 423 -6.63 -14.33 10.16
C ASN A 423 -6.59 -14.72 8.68
N MET A 424 -6.24 -15.98 8.38
CA MET A 424 -6.15 -16.50 7.00
C MET A 424 -7.25 -17.52 6.65
N SER A 425 -8.21 -17.75 7.55
CA SER A 425 -9.37 -18.63 7.33
C SER A 425 -9.01 -20.05 6.85
N MET A 426 -7.84 -20.55 7.24
CA MET A 426 -7.38 -21.89 6.85
C MET A 426 -8.10 -22.98 7.64
N SER A 427 -8.33 -24.16 7.03
CA SER A 427 -8.86 -25.32 7.75
C SER A 427 -7.83 -25.86 8.76
N LYS A 428 -8.27 -26.51 9.86
CA LYS A 428 -7.35 -27.12 10.84
C LYS A 428 -6.34 -28.09 10.20
N SER A 429 -6.74 -28.83 9.17
CA SER A 429 -5.83 -29.71 8.41
C SER A 429 -4.77 -28.91 7.66
N ALA A 430 -5.16 -27.84 6.97
CA ALA A 430 -4.23 -26.99 6.25
C ALA A 430 -3.28 -26.24 7.20
N VAL A 431 -3.76 -25.84 8.37
CA VAL A 431 -2.92 -25.24 9.43
C VAL A 431 -1.88 -26.27 9.90
N TYR A 432 -2.28 -27.50 10.18
CA TYR A 432 -1.35 -28.56 10.58
C TYR A 432 -0.27 -28.82 9.52
N ASP A 433 -0.67 -28.92 8.25
CA ASP A 433 0.25 -29.13 7.13
C ASP A 433 1.22 -27.95 6.99
N GLN A 434 0.73 -26.71 7.17
CA GLN A 434 1.56 -25.51 7.10
C GLN A 434 2.56 -25.41 8.26
N LEU A 435 2.14 -25.78 9.48
CA LEU A 435 3.01 -25.78 10.65
C LEU A 435 4.16 -26.80 10.50
N THR A 436 3.89 -27.95 9.89
CA THR A 436 4.87 -29.05 9.78
C THR A 436 5.69 -29.02 8.48
N SER A 437 5.27 -28.26 7.48
CA SER A 437 5.91 -28.21 6.16
C SER A 437 7.39 -27.80 6.24
N GLU A 438 8.23 -28.50 5.46
CA GLU A 438 9.64 -28.15 5.27
C GLU A 438 9.83 -26.76 4.65
N TYR A 439 8.82 -26.26 3.92
CA TYR A 439 8.80 -24.92 3.33
C TYR A 439 7.90 -23.95 4.10
N GLY A 440 7.27 -24.40 5.19
CA GLY A 440 6.41 -23.60 6.05
C GLY A 440 7.10 -23.27 7.37
N GLU A 441 6.41 -23.50 8.49
CA GLU A 441 6.92 -23.11 9.81
C GLU A 441 7.88 -24.12 10.44
N GLN A 442 7.95 -25.35 9.91
CA GLN A 442 8.87 -26.41 10.36
C GLN A 442 8.79 -26.76 11.86
N PHE A 443 7.62 -26.62 12.47
CA PHE A 443 7.35 -27.18 13.81
C PHE A 443 7.44 -28.70 13.79
N THR A 444 7.76 -29.28 14.95
CA THR A 444 7.67 -30.73 15.10
C THR A 444 6.20 -31.16 15.00
N THR A 445 5.98 -32.41 14.57
CA THR A 445 4.65 -33.02 14.53
C THR A 445 3.92 -32.92 15.87
N SER A 446 4.63 -33.05 16.99
CA SER A 446 4.05 -32.92 18.34
C SER A 446 3.62 -31.49 18.68
N GLU A 447 4.41 -30.47 18.31
CA GLU A 447 4.07 -29.06 18.56
C GLU A 447 2.91 -28.62 17.68
N ALA A 448 2.91 -29.04 16.40
CA ALA A 448 1.80 -28.78 15.49
C ALA A 448 0.52 -29.48 15.97
N GLN A 449 0.60 -30.74 16.42
CA GLN A 449 -0.56 -31.45 16.97
C GLN A 449 -1.08 -30.77 18.24
N TYR A 450 -0.18 -30.36 19.15
CA TYR A 450 -0.54 -29.58 20.32
C TYR A 450 -1.31 -28.31 19.92
N ALA A 451 -0.80 -27.57 18.93
CA ALA A 451 -1.44 -26.36 18.45
C ALA A 451 -2.86 -26.61 17.92
N ILE A 452 -3.08 -27.67 17.15
CA ILE A 452 -4.40 -28.05 16.63
C ILE A 452 -5.36 -28.48 17.74
N ASP A 453 -4.88 -29.25 18.71
CA ASP A 453 -5.67 -29.75 19.83
C ASP A 453 -6.15 -28.62 20.74
N HIS A 454 -5.41 -27.51 20.79
CA HIS A 454 -5.70 -26.34 21.62
C HIS A 454 -6.28 -25.15 20.83
N LEU A 455 -6.60 -25.35 19.55
CA LEU A 455 -7.22 -24.36 18.67
C LEU A 455 -8.75 -24.38 18.86
N ASN A 456 -9.30 -23.35 19.51
CA ASN A 456 -10.71 -23.32 19.93
C ASN A 456 -11.70 -22.82 18.87
#